data_AF-A0A9P7W0A7-F1
#
_entry.id   AF-A0A9P7W0A7-F1
#
_cell.length_a   1.000
_cell.length_b   1.000
_cell.length_c   1.000
_cell.angle_alpha   90.00
_cell.angle_beta   90.00
_cell.angle_gamma   90.00
#
_symmetry.space_group_name_H-M   'P 1'
#
loop_
_entity.id
_entity.type
_entity.pdbx_description
1 polymer ?
#
loop_
_entity_poly.entity_id
_entity_poly.type
_entity_poly.pdbx_seq_one_letter_code
_entity_poly.pdbx_strand_id
1 'polypeptide(L)'
;MQHPYNVWGTLPSGSSSEIPPSIYGALPWDGSSSNAPSLYAFYFTTLNPSIIDCTVIGPNNEPQFYVTTNSTMPGYTVLKAADGRSLGLIEWKNSSSQVEIRGAVPKQATNDFLRLSHDHRYRIMRVGGRDYILTSDEDGIRMYLGGDMSSKMLAKVTRNPSSFKLEISSDAVQAGLLHSAVVAIVLLESGLRI
;
A
#
# COMPACT_ATOMS: atom_id res chain seq x y z
N MET A 1 52.05 -41.37 20.90
CA MET A 1 51.12 -40.26 21.17
C MET A 1 49.86 -40.50 20.34
N GLN A 2 48.75 -40.86 21.00
CA GLN A 2 47.46 -41.21 20.38
C GLN A 2 46.51 -40.01 20.50
N HIS A 3 45.82 -39.65 19.41
CA HIS A 3 44.78 -38.62 19.40
C HIS A 3 43.44 -39.20 19.92
N PRO A 4 42.73 -38.55 20.87
CA PRO A 4 41.71 -39.20 21.69
C PRO A 4 40.23 -39.05 21.25
N TYR A 5 39.92 -38.81 19.98
CA TYR A 5 38.52 -38.49 19.57
C TYR A 5 37.86 -39.45 18.56
N ASN A 6 38.33 -40.69 18.44
CA ASN A 6 37.81 -41.65 17.46
C ASN A 6 36.81 -42.68 18.03
N VAL A 7 35.93 -42.26 18.94
CA VAL A 7 34.91 -43.14 19.54
C VAL A 7 33.56 -42.43 19.53
N TRP A 8 32.76 -42.64 18.48
CA TRP A 8 31.31 -42.85 18.55
C TRP A 8 30.71 -42.96 17.13
N GLY A 9 30.91 -44.11 16.49
CA GLY A 9 30.43 -44.32 15.13
C GLY A 9 30.30 -45.79 14.73
N THR A 10 30.00 -46.68 15.67
CA THR A 10 29.64 -48.08 15.33
C THR A 10 28.74 -48.66 16.42
N LEU A 11 27.47 -48.89 16.09
CA LEU A 11 26.65 -49.93 16.70
C LEU A 11 25.81 -50.63 15.63
N PRO A 12 25.44 -51.90 15.86
CA PRO A 12 25.20 -52.92 14.85
C PRO A 12 23.75 -52.98 14.37
N SER A 13 23.56 -53.68 13.25
CA SER A 13 22.28 -54.07 12.67
C SER A 13 21.28 -54.62 13.69
N GLY A 14 20.09 -54.03 13.74
CA GLY A 14 18.93 -54.67 14.37
C GLY A 14 17.87 -53.70 14.92
N SER A 15 16.65 -53.85 14.39
CA SER A 15 15.36 -53.38 14.90
C SER A 15 14.94 -51.93 14.65
N SER A 16 13.72 -51.83 14.11
CA SER A 16 12.91 -50.66 13.79
C SER A 16 12.41 -49.93 15.04
N SER A 17 12.70 -48.65 15.17
CA SER A 17 11.82 -47.63 15.77
C SER A 17 12.42 -46.24 15.60
N GLU A 18 11.53 -45.31 15.27
CA GLU A 18 11.65 -43.86 15.24
C GLU A 18 12.81 -43.26 16.07
N ILE A 19 13.73 -42.57 15.37
CA ILE A 19 14.66 -41.63 16.00
C ILE A 19 14.00 -40.25 15.93
N PRO A 20 13.51 -39.67 17.04
CA PRO A 20 13.05 -38.28 17.03
C PRO A 20 14.26 -37.35 16.85
N PRO A 21 14.21 -36.33 15.98
CA PRO A 21 15.30 -35.37 15.88
C PRO A 21 15.39 -34.60 17.21
N SER A 22 16.62 -34.48 17.73
CA SER A 22 16.92 -33.73 18.95
C SER A 22 16.64 -32.24 18.73
N ILE A 23 15.77 -31.67 19.57
CA ILE A 23 15.19 -30.32 19.43
C ILE A 23 15.86 -29.28 20.34
N TYR A 24 17.04 -29.58 20.90
CA TYR A 24 17.72 -28.66 21.82
C TYR A 24 18.80 -27.88 21.07
N GLY A 25 18.50 -26.61 20.76
CA GLY A 25 19.47 -25.64 20.26
C GLY A 25 19.28 -25.14 18.83
N ALA A 26 18.15 -25.41 18.17
CA ALA A 26 17.82 -24.73 16.92
C ALA A 26 17.37 -23.30 17.23
N LEU A 27 18.31 -22.35 17.14
CA LEU A 27 17.98 -20.96 16.84
C LEU A 27 17.03 -20.95 15.63
N PRO A 28 16.00 -20.08 15.58
CA PRO A 28 15.17 -19.97 14.38
C PRO A 28 16.09 -19.65 13.20
N TRP A 29 16.27 -20.64 12.32
CA TRP A 29 16.94 -20.48 11.05
C TRP A 29 15.99 -19.71 10.15
N ASP A 30 16.20 -18.40 10.04
CA ASP A 30 15.67 -17.51 9.02
C ASP A 30 16.33 -17.78 7.65
N GLY A 31 16.55 -19.05 7.33
CA GLY A 31 16.88 -19.49 5.98
C GLY A 31 15.64 -19.56 5.13
N SER A 32 15.14 -18.38 4.80
CA SER A 32 14.52 -18.09 3.53
C SER A 32 14.75 -16.61 3.31
N SER A 33 15.64 -16.29 2.38
CA SER A 33 15.55 -15.07 1.59
C SER A 33 14.17 -15.06 0.92
N SER A 34 13.14 -14.73 1.67
CA SER A 34 11.83 -14.54 1.08
C SER A 34 11.92 -13.22 0.36
N ASN A 35 11.87 -13.27 -0.97
CA ASN A 35 11.60 -12.14 -1.86
C ASN A 35 10.18 -11.58 -1.61
N ALA A 36 9.69 -11.60 -0.36
CA ALA A 36 8.46 -10.96 0.03
C ALA A 36 8.70 -9.45 -0.08
N PRO A 37 7.88 -8.73 -0.86
CA PRO A 37 8.03 -7.29 -0.96
C PRO A 37 7.88 -6.68 0.43
N SER A 38 8.83 -5.84 0.85
CA SER A 38 8.64 -5.06 2.07
C SER A 38 7.44 -4.14 1.88
N LEU A 39 6.40 -4.35 2.70
CA LEU A 39 5.17 -3.58 2.67
C LEU A 39 5.22 -2.50 3.76
N TYR A 40 4.88 -1.28 3.39
CA TYR A 40 4.61 -0.20 4.32
C TYR A 40 3.09 -0.12 4.56
N ALA A 41 2.70 -0.02 5.83
CA ALA A 41 1.31 0.19 6.23
C ALA A 41 1.07 1.66 6.57
N PHE A 42 0.00 2.21 6.00
CA PHE A 42 -0.51 3.53 6.30
C PHE A 42 -1.98 3.42 6.71
N TYR A 43 -2.39 4.24 7.66
CA TYR A 43 -3.75 4.22 8.19
C TYR A 43 -4.40 5.59 8.03
N PHE A 44 -5.52 5.64 7.32
CA PHE A 44 -6.39 6.80 7.26
C PHE A 44 -7.30 6.76 8.49
N THR A 45 -7.09 7.69 9.42
CA THR A 45 -7.77 7.75 10.71
C THR A 45 -8.38 9.12 10.94
N THR A 46 -9.15 9.27 12.02
CA THR A 46 -9.72 10.57 12.42
C THR A 46 -10.60 11.17 11.31
N LEU A 47 -11.43 10.33 10.68
CA LEU A 47 -12.31 10.71 9.59
C LEU A 47 -13.35 11.73 10.10
N ASN A 48 -13.44 12.92 9.48
CA ASN A 48 -14.32 13.98 9.95
C ASN A 48 -14.88 14.89 8.83
N PRO A 49 -16.04 14.58 8.21
CA PRO A 49 -16.91 13.44 8.46
C PRO A 49 -16.52 12.18 7.66
N SER A 50 -15.58 12.28 6.72
CA SER A 50 -15.15 11.18 5.85
C SER A 50 -13.65 11.26 5.53
N ILE A 51 -13.16 10.44 4.60
CA ILE A 51 -11.75 10.40 4.20
C ILE A 51 -11.21 11.72 3.61
N ILE A 52 -12.09 12.64 3.20
CA ILE A 52 -11.70 13.96 2.68
C ILE A 52 -11.18 14.91 3.77
N ASP A 53 -11.33 14.56 5.04
CA ASP A 53 -10.70 15.26 6.16
C ASP A 53 -10.26 14.21 7.19
N CYS A 54 -8.98 13.84 7.14
CA CYS A 54 -8.42 12.74 7.90
C CYS A 54 -6.90 12.89 8.10
N THR A 55 -6.35 12.07 9.01
CA THR A 55 -4.91 11.95 9.22
C THR A 55 -4.42 10.61 8.67
N VAL A 56 -3.30 10.63 7.95
CA VAL A 56 -2.64 9.41 7.46
C VAL A 56 -1.43 9.11 8.33
N ILE A 57 -1.54 8.08 9.16
CA ILE A 57 -0.49 7.59 10.05
C ILE A 57 0.39 6.61 9.28
N GLY A 58 1.71 6.78 9.37
CA GLY A 58 2.68 5.91 8.72
C GLY A 58 3.13 4.70 9.56
N PRO A 59 4.10 3.92 9.07
CA PRO A 59 4.60 2.70 9.73
C PRO A 59 5.13 2.90 11.16
N ASN A 60 5.61 4.10 11.47
CA ASN A 60 6.17 4.44 12.79
C ASN A 60 5.10 4.93 13.78
N ASN A 61 3.81 4.78 13.46
CA ASN A 61 2.70 5.31 14.23
C ASN A 61 2.71 6.85 14.39
N GLU A 62 3.36 7.54 13.46
CA GLU A 62 3.45 8.99 13.41
C GLU A 62 2.64 9.53 12.22
N PRO A 63 1.98 10.71 12.35
CA PRO A 63 1.34 11.38 11.23
C PRO A 63 2.35 11.66 10.10
N GLN A 64 2.07 11.16 8.90
CA GLN A 64 2.86 11.42 7.70
C GLN A 64 2.19 12.43 6.78
N PHE A 65 0.86 12.34 6.69
CA PHE A 65 0.06 13.24 5.86
C PHE A 65 -1.22 13.68 6.55
N TYR A 66 -1.70 14.84 6.14
CA TYR A 66 -3.01 15.36 6.51
C TYR A 66 -3.82 15.58 5.23
N VAL A 67 -4.99 14.97 5.16
CA VAL A 67 -6.00 15.28 4.14
C VAL A 67 -6.95 16.26 4.79
N THR A 68 -7.08 17.47 4.26
CA THR A 68 -7.89 18.51 4.91
C THR A 68 -8.83 19.15 3.91
N THR A 69 -10.12 19.14 4.24
CA THR A 69 -11.16 19.93 3.57
C THR A 69 -11.59 21.04 4.51
N ASN A 70 -11.08 22.25 4.28
CA ASN A 70 -11.35 23.36 5.19
C ASN A 70 -12.72 24.00 4.87
N SER A 71 -13.52 24.29 5.90
CA SER A 71 -14.76 25.05 5.80
C SER A 71 -14.58 26.44 5.20
N THR A 72 -13.39 27.04 5.30
CA THR A 72 -13.07 28.34 4.67
C THR A 72 -12.79 28.24 3.17
N MET A 73 -12.56 27.03 2.64
CA MET A 73 -12.39 26.76 1.20
C MET A 73 -13.28 25.58 0.80
N PRO A 74 -14.61 25.75 0.87
CA PRO A 74 -15.53 24.69 0.52
C PRO A 74 -15.28 24.26 -0.93
N GLY A 75 -15.24 22.94 -1.15
CA GLY A 75 -14.93 22.36 -2.45
C GLY A 75 -13.45 22.11 -2.72
N TYR A 76 -12.54 22.35 -1.77
CA TYR A 76 -11.12 22.00 -1.92
C TYR A 76 -10.66 21.05 -0.82
N THR A 77 -10.00 19.96 -1.23
CA THR A 77 -9.28 19.06 -0.34
C THR A 77 -7.79 19.13 -0.64
N VAL A 78 -6.98 19.34 0.39
CA VAL A 78 -5.52 19.44 0.25
C VAL A 78 -4.87 18.25 0.93
N LEU A 79 -3.97 17.58 0.22
CA LEU A 79 -3.02 16.64 0.82
C LEU A 79 -1.79 17.43 1.28
N LYS A 80 -1.47 17.39 2.57
CA LYS A 80 -0.30 18.02 3.18
C LYS A 80 0.64 16.99 3.78
N ALA A 81 1.93 17.24 3.72
CA ALA A 81 2.93 16.53 4.50
C ALA A 81 2.87 16.95 5.99
N ALA A 82 3.55 16.17 6.84
CA ALA A 82 3.69 16.47 8.27
C ALA A 82 4.32 17.85 8.57
N ASP A 83 5.18 18.34 7.67
CA ASP A 83 5.80 19.67 7.73
C ASP A 83 4.87 20.83 7.28
N GLY A 84 3.63 20.53 6.91
CA GLY A 84 2.64 21.49 6.43
C GLY A 84 2.70 21.80 4.93
N ARG A 85 3.68 21.27 4.20
CA ARG A 85 3.82 21.48 2.75
C ARG A 85 2.67 20.81 2.01
N SER A 86 1.99 21.54 1.14
CA SER A 86 0.98 20.96 0.24
C SER A 86 1.64 20.07 -0.80
N LEU A 87 1.18 18.83 -0.90
CA LEU A 87 1.63 17.80 -1.83
C LEU A 87 0.64 17.59 -2.98
N GLY A 88 -0.65 17.82 -2.74
CA GLY A 88 -1.69 17.68 -3.75
C GLY A 88 -2.95 18.46 -3.41
N LEU A 89 -3.79 18.64 -4.42
CA LEU A 89 -5.04 19.38 -4.37
C LEU A 89 -6.12 18.61 -5.13
N ILE A 90 -7.30 18.49 -4.53
CA ILE A 90 -8.53 18.08 -5.20
C ILE A 90 -9.48 19.26 -5.16
N GLU A 91 -9.98 19.65 -6.31
CA GLU A 91 -11.01 20.68 -6.47
C GLU A 91 -12.31 19.98 -6.87
N TRP A 92 -13.27 19.94 -5.96
CA TRP A 92 -14.56 19.31 -6.14
C TRP A 92 -15.52 20.25 -6.84
N LYS A 93 -16.07 19.79 -7.97
CA LYS A 93 -17.13 20.50 -8.70
C LYS A 93 -18.20 19.51 -9.11
N ASN A 94 -19.43 20.00 -9.22
CA ASN A 94 -20.59 19.16 -9.57
C ASN A 94 -20.45 18.43 -10.91
N SER A 95 -19.67 18.96 -11.86
CA SER A 95 -19.54 18.41 -13.22
C SER A 95 -18.11 18.07 -13.64
N SER A 96 -17.09 18.65 -13.02
CA SER A 96 -15.69 18.48 -13.44
C SER A 96 -14.75 18.73 -12.28
N SER A 97 -14.64 17.74 -11.39
CA SER A 97 -13.63 17.77 -10.33
C SER A 97 -12.24 17.68 -10.95
N GLN A 98 -11.28 18.35 -10.33
CA GLN A 98 -9.89 18.41 -10.80
C GLN A 98 -8.94 17.95 -9.72
N VAL A 99 -7.80 17.42 -10.13
CA VAL A 99 -6.76 16.92 -9.24
C VAL A 99 -5.39 17.37 -9.70
N GLU A 100 -4.52 17.69 -8.75
CA GLU A 100 -3.12 18.04 -8.95
C GLU A 100 -2.28 17.37 -7.87
N ILE A 101 -1.14 16.77 -8.24
CA ILE A 101 -0.16 16.22 -7.30
C ILE A 101 1.20 16.78 -7.67
N ARG A 102 1.78 17.59 -6.78
CA ARG A 102 3.01 18.34 -7.06
C ARG A 102 4.16 17.41 -7.40
N GLY A 103 4.77 17.67 -8.56
CA GLY A 103 5.90 16.89 -9.08
C GLY A 103 5.53 15.53 -9.70
N ALA A 104 4.26 15.13 -9.68
CA ALA A 104 3.83 13.81 -10.19
C ALA A 104 2.70 13.89 -11.21
N VAL A 105 1.69 14.73 -10.97
CA VAL A 105 0.48 14.83 -11.79
C VAL A 105 0.11 16.30 -11.99
N PRO A 106 0.16 16.84 -13.22
CA PRO A 106 -0.29 18.19 -13.49
C PRO A 106 -1.79 18.31 -13.25
N LYS A 107 -2.28 19.55 -13.06
CA LYS A 107 -3.71 19.79 -12.83
C LYS A 107 -4.53 19.27 -14.02
N GLN A 108 -5.41 18.32 -13.77
CA GLN A 108 -6.26 17.68 -14.78
C GLN A 108 -7.60 17.23 -14.19
N ALA A 109 -8.53 16.77 -15.04
CA ALA A 109 -9.80 16.22 -14.56
C ALA A 109 -9.59 14.92 -13.77
N THR A 110 -10.44 14.66 -12.78
CA THR A 110 -10.43 13.40 -12.02
C THR A 110 -10.61 12.17 -12.92
N ASN A 111 -11.42 12.31 -13.98
CA ASN A 111 -11.61 11.27 -14.99
C ASN A 111 -10.38 10.99 -15.86
N ASP A 112 -9.49 11.97 -16.02
CA ASP A 112 -8.21 11.75 -16.72
C ASP A 112 -7.18 11.13 -15.80
N PHE A 113 -7.20 11.49 -14.51
CA PHE A 113 -6.31 10.92 -13.49
C PHE A 113 -6.67 9.47 -13.14
N LEU A 114 -7.97 9.16 -12.99
CA LEU A 114 -8.50 7.85 -12.66
C LEU A 114 -9.48 7.37 -13.74
N ARG A 115 -8.94 7.12 -14.93
CA ARG A 115 -9.73 6.77 -16.11
C ARG A 115 -10.45 5.44 -15.92
N LEU A 116 -11.76 5.45 -16.04
CA LEU A 116 -12.55 4.23 -16.03
C LEU A 116 -12.29 3.39 -17.29
N SER A 117 -12.09 2.09 -17.13
CA SER A 117 -11.97 1.15 -18.24
C SER A 117 -13.29 1.08 -19.03
N HIS A 118 -13.23 0.66 -20.30
CA HIS A 118 -14.41 0.57 -21.15
C HIS A 118 -15.48 -0.41 -20.63
N ASP A 119 -15.04 -1.46 -19.94
CA ASP A 119 -15.92 -2.45 -19.29
C ASP A 119 -16.36 -2.02 -17.87
N HIS A 120 -15.93 -0.84 -17.40
CA HIS A 120 -16.23 -0.26 -16.09
C HIS A 120 -15.77 -1.11 -14.89
N ARG A 121 -14.84 -2.06 -15.10
CA ARG A 121 -14.37 -2.98 -14.06
C ARG A 121 -13.18 -2.47 -13.27
N TYR A 122 -12.41 -1.57 -13.84
CA TYR A 122 -11.19 -1.05 -13.20
C TYR A 122 -10.94 0.39 -13.63
N ARG A 123 -10.03 1.04 -12.91
CA ARG A 123 -9.54 2.38 -13.25
C ARG A 123 -8.06 2.32 -13.60
N ILE A 124 -7.63 3.21 -14.47
CA ILE A 124 -6.25 3.35 -14.92
C ILE A 124 -5.74 4.69 -14.43
N MET A 125 -4.62 4.67 -13.70
CA MET A 125 -3.93 5.85 -13.21
C MET A 125 -2.52 5.90 -13.80
N ARG A 126 -2.12 7.01 -14.40
CA ARG A 126 -0.77 7.18 -14.97
C ARG A 126 0.07 8.10 -14.11
N VAL A 127 1.21 7.59 -13.62
CA VAL A 127 2.14 8.35 -12.76
C VAL A 127 3.57 8.01 -13.19
N GLY A 128 4.43 9.02 -13.37
CA GLY A 128 5.83 8.79 -13.74
C GLY A 128 6.01 8.02 -15.06
N GLY A 129 5.08 8.18 -16.01
CA GLY A 129 5.10 7.47 -17.30
C GLY A 129 4.69 6.00 -17.25
N ARG A 130 4.26 5.49 -16.08
CA ARG A 130 3.76 4.13 -15.89
C ARG A 130 2.26 4.15 -15.62
N ASP A 131 1.57 3.15 -16.15
CA ASP A 131 0.16 2.94 -15.88
C ASP A 131 0.01 2.02 -14.67
N TYR A 132 -1.01 2.28 -13.86
CA TYR A 132 -1.38 1.51 -12.69
C TYR A 132 -2.86 1.17 -12.79
N ILE A 133 -3.20 -0.10 -12.57
CA ILE A 133 -4.58 -0.59 -12.64
C ILE A 133 -5.12 -0.66 -11.21
N LEU A 134 -6.26 -0.02 -10.98
CA LEU A 134 -6.98 -0.03 -9.72
C LEU A 134 -8.26 -0.84 -9.89
N THR A 135 -8.38 -1.93 -9.14
CA THR A 135 -9.62 -2.72 -9.05
C THR A 135 -10.26 -2.51 -7.69
N SER A 136 -11.58 -2.43 -7.67
CA SER A 136 -12.36 -2.30 -6.44
C SER A 136 -13.25 -3.52 -6.28
N ASP A 137 -13.28 -4.09 -5.08
CA ASP A 137 -14.14 -5.21 -4.71
C ASP A 137 -14.68 -5.04 -3.28
N GLU A 138 -15.29 -6.10 -2.74
CA GLU A 138 -15.84 -6.13 -1.39
C GLU A 138 -14.77 -5.93 -0.31
N ASP A 139 -13.56 -6.47 -0.53
CA ASP A 139 -12.44 -6.40 0.41
C ASP A 139 -11.71 -5.04 0.40
N GLY A 140 -11.87 -4.26 -0.68
CA GLY A 140 -11.34 -2.91 -0.77
C GLY A 140 -10.85 -2.53 -2.17
N ILE A 141 -9.65 -1.95 -2.25
CA ILE A 141 -9.03 -1.52 -3.51
C ILE A 141 -7.70 -2.24 -3.66
N ARG A 142 -7.41 -2.80 -4.84
CA ARG A 142 -6.08 -3.34 -5.15
C ARG A 142 -5.48 -2.57 -6.32
N MET A 143 -4.17 -2.32 -6.24
CA MET A 143 -3.41 -1.60 -7.25
C MET A 143 -2.33 -2.50 -7.83
N TYR A 144 -2.26 -2.55 -9.15
CA TYR A 144 -1.33 -3.36 -9.92
C TYR A 144 -0.56 -2.48 -10.88
N LEU A 145 0.63 -2.93 -11.28
CA LEU A 145 1.31 -2.32 -12.43
C LEU A 145 0.52 -2.60 -13.71
N GLY A 146 0.42 -1.63 -14.62
CA GLY A 146 -0.25 -1.78 -15.91
C GLY A 146 0.59 -2.57 -16.92
N GLY A 147 -0.10 -3.21 -17.87
CA GLY A 147 0.50 -4.00 -18.96
C GLY A 147 -0.07 -5.41 -19.08
N ASP A 148 -0.23 -6.11 -17.95
CA ASP A 148 -0.89 -7.42 -17.86
C ASP A 148 -1.63 -7.52 -16.51
N MET A 149 -2.78 -8.18 -16.44
CA MET A 149 -3.50 -8.43 -15.18
C MET A 149 -2.84 -9.53 -14.32
N SER A 150 -1.85 -10.26 -14.85
CA SER A 150 -0.94 -11.11 -14.05
C SER A 150 0.08 -10.30 -13.22
N SER A 151 0.05 -8.96 -13.34
CA SER A 151 1.01 -8.05 -12.73
C SER A 151 1.11 -8.15 -11.22
N LYS A 152 2.33 -7.89 -10.72
CA LYS A 152 2.65 -7.73 -9.30
C LYS A 152 1.71 -6.72 -8.64
N MET A 153 1.02 -7.14 -7.58
CA MET A 153 0.25 -6.24 -6.72
C MET A 153 1.22 -5.27 -6.01
N LEU A 154 0.96 -3.98 -6.14
CA LEU A 154 1.80 -2.92 -5.61
C LEU A 154 1.22 -2.30 -4.34
N ALA A 155 -0.11 -2.25 -4.24
CA ALA A 155 -0.79 -1.78 -3.05
C ALA A 155 -2.16 -2.45 -2.85
N LYS A 156 -2.62 -2.51 -1.61
CA LYS A 156 -3.96 -2.92 -1.20
C LYS A 156 -4.50 -1.94 -0.19
N VAL A 157 -5.77 -1.59 -0.34
CA VAL A 157 -6.54 -0.83 0.64
C VAL A 157 -7.59 -1.76 1.21
N THR A 158 -7.67 -1.82 2.53
CA THR A 158 -8.72 -2.55 3.25
C THR A 158 -9.58 -1.56 4.03
N ARG A 159 -10.89 -1.71 3.95
CA ARG A 159 -11.86 -0.89 4.69
C ARG A 159 -12.03 -1.47 6.09
N ASN A 160 -11.82 -0.66 7.12
CA ASN A 160 -12.15 -0.98 8.50
C ASN A 160 -13.32 -0.09 8.96
N PRO A 161 -14.03 -0.44 10.06
CA PRO A 161 -15.22 0.31 10.49
C PRO A 161 -15.00 1.82 10.71
N SER A 162 -13.79 2.24 11.09
CA SER A 162 -13.44 3.62 11.40
C SER A 162 -12.15 4.11 10.73
N SER A 163 -11.58 3.33 9.82
CA SER A 163 -10.30 3.66 9.16
C SER A 163 -10.14 2.93 7.83
N PHE A 164 -9.16 3.36 7.04
CA PHE A 164 -8.70 2.62 5.86
C PHE A 164 -7.24 2.25 6.06
N LYS A 165 -6.88 1.01 5.77
CA LYS A 165 -5.49 0.53 5.81
C LYS A 165 -4.96 0.43 4.40
N LEU A 166 -3.96 1.23 4.06
CA LEU A 166 -3.18 1.14 2.82
C LEU A 166 -1.90 0.36 3.10
N GLU A 167 -1.74 -0.78 2.45
CA GLU A 167 -0.48 -1.53 2.37
C GLU A 167 0.13 -1.27 1.00
N ILE A 168 1.37 -0.80 0.95
CA ILE A 168 2.06 -0.45 -0.30
C ILE A 168 3.48 -1.01 -0.29
N SER A 169 3.89 -1.61 -1.41
CA SER A 169 5.25 -2.13 -1.58
C SER A 169 6.30 -1.02 -1.60
N SER A 170 7.49 -1.33 -1.09
CA SER A 170 8.65 -0.43 -1.14
C SER A 170 9.00 0.01 -2.55
N ASP A 171 8.93 -0.90 -3.54
CA ASP A 171 9.12 -0.58 -4.96
C ASP A 171 8.15 0.52 -5.44
N ALA A 172 6.88 0.44 -5.03
CA ALA A 172 5.88 1.43 -5.39
C ALA A 172 6.14 2.78 -4.71
N VAL A 173 6.59 2.78 -3.45
CA VAL A 173 7.01 4.00 -2.75
C VAL A 173 8.21 4.65 -3.44
N GLN A 174 9.24 3.87 -3.79
CA GLN A 174 10.44 4.34 -4.49
C GLN A 174 10.13 4.85 -5.90
N ALA A 175 9.12 4.27 -6.57
CA ALA A 175 8.61 4.76 -7.85
C ALA A 175 7.77 6.05 -7.73
N GLY A 176 7.61 6.61 -6.52
CA GLY A 176 6.85 7.84 -6.29
C GLY A 176 5.33 7.67 -6.26
N LEU A 177 4.83 6.43 -6.13
CA LEU A 177 3.39 6.16 -6.19
C LEU A 177 2.63 6.63 -4.95
N LEU A 178 3.31 6.79 -3.81
CA LEU A 178 2.65 6.98 -2.51
C LEU A 178 1.65 8.14 -2.48
N HIS A 179 2.05 9.34 -2.91
CA HIS A 179 1.15 10.50 -2.89
C HIS A 179 -0.04 10.31 -3.84
N SER A 180 0.20 9.76 -5.02
CA SER A 180 -0.85 9.48 -6.00
C SER A 180 -1.81 8.39 -5.51
N ALA A 181 -1.31 7.37 -4.83
CA ALA A 181 -2.13 6.34 -4.21
C ALA A 181 -3.01 6.94 -3.12
N VAL A 182 -2.46 7.77 -2.22
CA VAL A 182 -3.24 8.45 -1.18
C VAL A 182 -4.36 9.29 -1.79
N VAL A 183 -4.06 10.11 -2.80
CA VAL A 183 -5.06 10.93 -3.49
C VAL A 183 -6.11 10.08 -4.22
N ALA A 184 -5.70 8.99 -4.87
CA ALA A 184 -6.64 8.08 -5.53
C ALA A 184 -7.62 7.43 -4.54
N ILE A 185 -7.14 7.05 -3.35
CA ILE A 185 -7.97 6.48 -2.30
C ILE A 185 -8.96 7.51 -1.77
N VAL A 186 -8.51 8.75 -1.54
CA VAL A 186 -9.41 9.85 -1.15
C VAL A 186 -10.49 10.05 -2.20
N LEU A 187 -10.14 10.07 -3.50
CA LEU A 187 -11.12 10.21 -4.57
C LEU A 187 -12.15 9.06 -4.57
N LEU A 188 -11.68 7.81 -4.50
CA LEU A 188 -12.54 6.63 -4.60
C LEU A 188 -13.41 6.39 -3.36
N GLU A 189 -12.91 6.71 -2.16
CA GLU A 189 -13.60 6.47 -0.88
C GLU A 189 -14.31 7.73 -0.35
N SER A 190 -14.23 8.87 -1.06
CA SER A 190 -14.92 10.11 -0.65
C SER A 190 -16.44 10.03 -0.70
N GLY A 191 -17.00 9.11 -1.50
CA GLY A 191 -18.42 9.08 -1.86
C GLY A 191 -18.84 10.21 -2.82
N LEU A 192 -17.92 11.08 -3.23
CA LEU A 192 -18.16 12.14 -4.20
C LEU A 192 -18.01 11.60 -5.63
N ARG A 193 -18.69 12.24 -6.57
CA ARG A 193 -18.64 11.86 -7.99
C ARG A 193 -17.32 12.34 -8.59
N ILE A 194 -16.62 11.43 -9.28
CA ILE A 194 -15.36 11.68 -9.98
C ILE A 194 -15.44 11.29 -11.44
#